data_AF-A0A8K1C5U1-F1
#
_entry.id   AF-A0A8K1C5U1-F1
#
_cell.length_a   1.000
_cell.length_b   1.000
_cell.length_c   1.000
_cell.angle_alpha   90.00
_cell.angle_beta   90.00
_cell.angle_gamma   90.00
#
_symmetry.space_group_name_H-M   'P 1'
#
loop_
_entity.id
_entity.type
_entity.pdbx_description
1 polymer ?
#
loop_
_entity_poly.entity_id
_entity_poly.type
_entity_poly.pdbx_seq_one_letter_code
_entity_poly.pdbx_strand_id
1 'polypeptide(L)'
;MNLRQTQRVLAELITKCQEAHVQLPVDPFESMLCAAEALRHSRTGQNPHIDDALEEVKQRYGIEPTWQQHLDDEAQKQENRRKRGRLQKTQPRTRSSVKKPSNTKRAATSETDTTGSGSDTGKKPKKAKKETMAPKGATDSKRVQSIIANNPAKNSANQELANEFVELGGLELAQGQTQKGISRMTVAKQLRNADEPIESGAQARELPRVGPSAAAKIDEILKQGKMAALQEYEDEQEEERDSAGSGAENPDLSIESEDATPEDNEDEHDEEMEWEDDGENGDDEEDEEI
;
A
#
# COMPACT_ATOMS: atom_id res chain seq x y z
N MET A 1 -7.48 34.86 -30.30
CA MET A 1 -7.61 33.48 -29.82
C MET A 1 -8.59 32.77 -30.74
N ASN A 2 -8.19 31.65 -31.32
CA ASN A 2 -9.05 30.88 -32.22
C ASN A 2 -10.12 30.15 -31.42
N LEU A 3 -11.29 29.87 -32.01
CA LEU A 3 -12.41 29.19 -31.34
C LEU A 3 -11.97 27.89 -30.63
N ARG A 4 -11.13 27.09 -31.30
CA ARG A 4 -10.58 25.85 -30.74
C ARG A 4 -9.70 26.08 -29.50
N GLN A 5 -8.95 27.18 -29.46
CA GLN A 5 -8.13 27.52 -28.30
C GLN A 5 -9.01 27.95 -27.12
N THR A 6 -10.03 28.76 -27.37
CA THR A 6 -11.01 29.15 -26.34
C THR A 6 -11.72 27.94 -25.76
N GLN A 7 -12.15 26.99 -26.60
CA GLN A 7 -12.78 25.75 -26.15
C GLN A 7 -11.84 24.90 -25.28
N ARG A 8 -10.56 24.79 -25.64
CA ARG A 8 -9.56 24.08 -24.82
C ARG A 8 -9.36 24.72 -23.45
N VAL A 9 -9.17 26.04 -23.41
CA VAL A 9 -8.98 26.77 -22.14
C VAL A 9 -10.23 26.72 -21.26
N LEU A 10 -11.42 26.77 -21.88
CA LEU A 10 -12.68 26.63 -21.15
C LEU A 10 -12.82 25.24 -20.53
N ALA A 11 -12.53 24.18 -21.30
CA ALA A 11 -12.56 22.81 -20.79
C ALA A 11 -11.55 22.61 -19.65
N GLU A 12 -10.32 23.12 -19.82
CA GLU A 12 -9.27 23.07 -18.79
C GLU A 12 -9.70 23.77 -17.50
N LEU A 13 -10.34 24.95 -17.59
CA LEU A 13 -10.87 25.65 -16.42
C LEU A 13 -11.97 24.83 -15.72
N ILE A 14 -12.89 24.24 -16.48
CA ILE A 14 -13.97 23.40 -15.91
C ILE A 14 -13.38 22.18 -15.18
N THR A 15 -12.39 21.51 -15.78
CA THR A 15 -11.68 20.40 -15.13
C THR A 15 -11.03 20.84 -13.82
N LYS A 16 -10.31 21.98 -13.81
CA LYS A 16 -9.73 22.53 -12.58
C LYS A 16 -10.77 22.92 -11.53
N CYS A 17 -11.95 23.39 -11.92
CA CYS A 17 -13.04 23.66 -11.00
C CYS A 17 -13.54 22.37 -10.33
N GLN A 18 -13.64 21.26 -11.08
CA GLN A 18 -14.04 19.96 -10.54
C GLN A 18 -12.97 19.40 -9.59
N GLU A 19 -11.69 19.47 -9.96
CA GLU A 19 -10.57 19.05 -9.10
C GLU A 19 -10.48 19.87 -7.81
N ALA A 20 -10.84 21.16 -7.87
CA ALA A 20 -10.88 22.03 -6.71
C ALA A 20 -12.21 21.98 -5.93
N HIS A 21 -13.13 21.07 -6.30
CA HIS A 21 -14.43 20.89 -5.67
C HIS A 21 -15.26 22.18 -5.58
N VAL A 22 -15.20 22.98 -6.64
CA VAL A 22 -16.01 24.21 -6.80
C VAL A 22 -17.40 23.81 -7.26
N GLN A 23 -18.44 24.35 -6.60
CA GLN A 23 -19.82 24.04 -6.94
C GLN A 23 -20.25 24.78 -8.22
N LEU A 24 -20.01 24.16 -9.37
CA LEU A 24 -20.55 24.68 -10.62
C LEU A 24 -22.07 24.45 -10.69
N PRO A 25 -22.82 25.30 -11.42
CA PRO A 25 -24.25 25.08 -11.69
C PRO A 25 -24.54 23.69 -12.25
N VAL A 26 -25.67 23.09 -11.87
CA VAL A 26 -26.08 21.76 -12.35
C VAL A 26 -26.30 21.76 -13.86
N ASP A 27 -26.73 22.89 -14.42
CA ASP A 27 -26.85 23.05 -15.86
C ASP A 27 -25.46 23.24 -16.52
N PRO A 28 -25.08 22.38 -17.49
CA PRO A 28 -23.79 22.48 -18.14
C PRO A 28 -23.62 23.78 -18.94
N PHE A 29 -24.70 24.38 -19.47
CA PHE A 29 -24.60 25.63 -20.20
C PHE A 29 -24.31 26.82 -19.27
N GLU A 30 -24.99 26.90 -18.13
CA GLU A 30 -24.67 27.90 -17.10
C GLU A 30 -23.23 27.76 -16.59
N SER A 31 -22.76 26.53 -16.36
CA SER A 31 -21.38 26.25 -15.96
C SER A 31 -20.36 26.77 -16.98
N MET A 32 -20.57 26.47 -18.26
CA MET A 32 -19.72 26.97 -19.34
C MET A 32 -19.78 28.49 -19.46
N LEU A 33 -20.96 29.09 -19.31
CA LEU A 33 -21.13 30.53 -19.42
C LEU A 33 -20.40 31.26 -18.30
N CYS A 34 -20.48 30.77 -17.07
CA CYS A 34 -19.75 31.39 -15.97
C CYS A 34 -18.23 31.21 -16.12
N ALA A 35 -17.76 30.04 -16.52
CA ALA A 35 -16.34 29.81 -16.77
C ALA A 35 -15.81 30.74 -17.89
N ALA A 36 -16.60 30.97 -18.95
CA ALA A 36 -16.26 31.90 -20.01
C ALA A 36 -16.24 33.36 -19.52
N GLU A 37 -17.15 33.74 -18.62
CA GLU A 37 -17.16 35.08 -18.01
C GLU A 37 -15.91 35.32 -17.14
N ALA A 38 -15.55 34.36 -16.30
CA ALA A 38 -14.34 34.44 -15.47
C ALA A 38 -13.07 34.54 -16.30
N LEU A 39 -12.95 33.77 -17.40
CA LEU A 39 -11.83 33.88 -18.34
C LEU A 39 -11.75 35.24 -19.04
N ARG A 40 -12.88 35.93 -19.18
CA ARG A 40 -12.91 37.28 -19.77
C ARG A 40 -12.37 38.32 -18.77
N HIS A 41 -12.61 38.13 -17.48
CA HIS A 41 -12.14 39.03 -16.42
C HIS A 41 -10.68 38.78 -16.05
N SER A 42 -10.20 37.54 -16.07
CA SER A 42 -8.80 37.19 -15.80
C SER A 42 -7.82 37.49 -16.95
N ARG A 43 -8.31 38.12 -18.03
CA ARG A 43 -7.55 38.30 -19.25
C ARG A 43 -6.60 39.49 -19.16
N THR A 44 -5.36 39.21 -18.77
CA THR A 44 -4.27 40.19 -18.80
C THR A 44 -3.52 40.09 -20.14
N GLY A 45 -4.10 40.66 -21.20
CA GLY A 45 -3.50 40.71 -22.54
C GLY A 45 -4.01 39.64 -23.52
N GLN A 46 -3.10 38.96 -24.22
CA GLN A 46 -3.46 37.98 -25.27
C GLN A 46 -3.85 36.60 -24.70
N ASN A 47 -3.34 36.23 -23.53
CA ASN A 47 -3.58 34.93 -22.91
C ASN A 47 -4.43 35.09 -21.63
N PRO A 48 -5.52 34.32 -21.49
CA PRO A 48 -6.27 34.27 -20.24
C PRO A 48 -5.47 33.55 -19.15
N HIS A 49 -5.47 34.09 -17.93
CA HIS A 49 -4.89 33.42 -16.77
C HIS A 49 -5.94 32.48 -16.16
N ILE A 50 -5.69 31.18 -16.25
CA ILE A 50 -6.64 30.14 -15.80
C ILE A 50 -6.76 30.14 -14.27
N ASP A 51 -5.66 30.35 -13.56
CA ASP A 51 -5.65 30.28 -12.10
C ASP A 51 -6.41 31.47 -11.47
N ASP A 52 -6.27 32.67 -12.03
CA ASP A 52 -7.04 33.85 -11.65
C ASP A 52 -8.55 33.66 -11.93
N ALA A 53 -8.89 33.07 -13.09
CA ALA A 53 -10.29 32.74 -13.40
C ALA A 53 -10.86 31.68 -12.45
N LEU A 54 -10.05 30.69 -12.06
CA LEU A 54 -10.44 29.68 -11.09
C LEU A 54 -10.73 30.31 -9.71
N GLU A 55 -9.92 31.28 -9.27
CA GLU A 55 -10.15 32.01 -8.02
C GLU A 55 -11.45 32.83 -8.07
N GLU A 56 -11.77 33.45 -9.20
CA GLU A 56 -13.03 34.18 -9.36
C GLU A 56 -14.25 33.25 -9.34
N VAL A 57 -14.19 32.09 -10.01
CA VAL A 57 -15.28 31.10 -9.96
C VAL A 57 -15.44 30.54 -8.55
N LYS A 58 -14.34 30.28 -7.84
CA LYS A 58 -14.35 29.91 -6.41
C LYS A 58 -15.01 30.97 -5.55
N GLN A 59 -14.75 32.24 -5.80
CA GLN A 59 -15.34 33.33 -5.05
C GLN A 59 -16.85 33.45 -5.28
N ARG A 60 -17.32 33.20 -6.52
CA ARG A 60 -18.75 33.28 -6.87
C ARG A 60 -19.59 32.13 -6.32
N TYR A 61 -19.11 30.88 -6.44
CA TYR A 61 -19.92 29.71 -6.09
C TYR A 61 -19.50 29.02 -4.80
N GLY A 62 -18.32 29.36 -4.27
CA GLY A 62 -17.75 28.71 -3.10
C GLY A 62 -17.25 27.30 -3.37
N ILE A 63 -16.64 26.72 -2.35
CA ILE A 63 -16.27 25.30 -2.29
C ILE A 63 -17.48 24.53 -1.77
N GLU A 64 -17.65 23.29 -2.22
CA GLU A 64 -18.67 22.40 -1.68
C GLU A 64 -18.59 22.32 -0.13
N PRO A 65 -19.70 22.53 0.62
CA PRO A 65 -19.66 22.62 2.08
C PRO A 65 -19.07 21.38 2.76
N THR A 66 -19.29 20.20 2.16
CA THR A 66 -18.73 18.91 2.58
C THR A 66 -17.20 18.91 2.52
N TRP A 67 -16.66 19.46 1.43
CA TRP A 67 -15.22 19.64 1.23
C TRP A 67 -14.63 20.71 2.14
N GLN A 68 -15.35 21.81 2.34
CA GLN A 68 -14.95 22.85 3.29
C GLN A 68 -14.82 22.27 4.70
N GLN A 69 -15.80 21.47 5.13
CA GLN A 69 -15.76 20.79 6.42
C GLN A 69 -14.57 19.82 6.53
N HIS A 70 -14.29 19.04 5.48
CA HIS A 70 -13.13 18.15 5.46
C HIS A 70 -11.80 18.92 5.58
N LEU A 71 -11.65 20.04 4.86
CA LEU A 71 -10.48 20.91 4.94
C LEU A 71 -10.30 21.49 6.35
N ASP A 72 -11.38 21.93 6.98
CA ASP A 72 -11.37 22.47 8.35
C ASP A 72 -11.04 21.38 9.38
N ASP A 73 -11.59 20.17 9.23
CA ASP A 73 -11.27 19.01 10.07
C ASP A 73 -9.80 18.59 9.92
N GLU A 74 -9.27 18.59 8.70
CA GLU A 74 -7.86 18.28 8.43
C GLU A 74 -6.93 19.35 9.02
N ALA A 75 -7.26 20.63 8.85
CA ALA A 75 -6.53 21.75 9.45
C ALA A 75 -6.55 21.68 10.99
N GLN A 76 -7.71 21.39 11.59
CA GLN A 76 -7.85 21.23 13.04
C GLN A 76 -7.05 20.02 13.55
N LYS A 77 -7.06 18.91 12.82
CA LYS A 77 -6.25 17.72 13.12
C LYS A 77 -4.76 18.02 13.03
N GLN A 78 -4.34 18.80 12.05
CA GLN A 78 -2.94 19.23 11.90
C GLN A 78 -2.51 20.15 13.06
N GLU A 79 -3.35 21.10 13.46
CA GLU A 79 -3.07 21.99 14.58
C GLU A 79 -3.00 21.20 15.91
N ASN A 80 -3.88 20.23 16.12
CA ASN A 80 -3.84 19.34 17.27
C ASN A 80 -2.54 18.51 17.32
N ARG A 81 -2.02 18.05 16.16
CA ARG A 81 -0.71 17.39 16.07
C ARG A 81 0.43 18.34 16.46
N ARG A 82 0.39 19.61 16.03
CA ARG A 82 1.39 20.63 16.39
C ARG A 82 1.39 20.93 17.89
N LYS A 83 0.21 21.11 18.49
CA LYS A 83 0.07 21.34 19.94
C LYS A 83 0.59 20.17 20.77
N ARG A 84 0.26 18.94 20.39
CA ARG A 84 0.75 17.71 21.06
C ARG A 84 2.27 17.55 20.96
N GLY A 85 2.86 17.85 19.81
CA GLY A 85 4.31 17.79 19.61
C GLY A 85 5.08 18.79 20.48
N ARG A 86 4.49 19.95 20.79
CA ARG A 86 5.12 20.99 21.62
C ARG A 86 5.12 20.64 23.11
N LEU A 87 4.04 20.04 23.62
CA LEU A 87 3.91 19.65 25.03
C LEU A 87 4.89 18.52 25.46
N GLN A 88 5.29 17.64 24.54
CA GLN A 88 6.24 16.57 24.88
C GLN A 88 7.71 17.03 24.97
N LYS A 89 8.05 18.23 24.48
CA LYS A 89 9.44 18.71 24.46
C LYS A 89 9.81 19.54 25.70
N THR A 90 8.84 19.96 26.50
CA THR A 90 9.06 20.83 27.67
C THR A 90 8.99 20.11 29.01
N GLN A 91 8.84 18.78 29.06
CA GLN A 91 9.06 18.07 30.31
C GLN A 91 10.56 17.86 30.54
N PRO A 92 11.19 18.58 31.51
CA PRO A 92 12.57 18.33 31.88
C PRO A 92 12.63 16.87 32.36
N ARG A 93 13.45 16.07 31.67
CA ARG A 93 13.78 14.70 32.11
C ARG A 93 14.53 14.84 33.42
N THR A 94 13.83 14.83 34.54
CA THR A 94 14.43 14.73 35.86
C THR A 94 15.14 13.38 35.91
N ARG A 95 16.47 13.43 35.81
CA ARG A 95 17.36 12.29 36.03
C ARG A 95 17.39 12.00 37.52
N SER A 96 16.31 11.47 38.11
CA SER A 96 16.39 10.89 39.45
C SER A 96 16.89 9.46 39.32
N SER A 97 18.22 9.36 39.46
CA SER A 97 18.91 8.14 39.82
C SER A 97 18.61 7.86 41.30
N VAL A 98 17.66 6.97 41.59
CA VAL A 98 17.50 6.44 42.95
C VAL A 98 17.50 4.92 42.88
N LYS A 99 18.47 4.37 43.60
CA LYS A 99 18.84 2.97 43.73
C LYS A 99 17.68 2.15 44.31
N LYS A 100 17.60 0.88 43.88
CA LYS A 100 16.96 -0.23 44.61
C LYS A 100 17.42 -0.25 46.07
N PRO A 101 16.59 -0.79 46.97
CA PRO A 101 17.03 -2.04 47.58
C PRO A 101 15.98 -3.15 47.54
N SER A 102 16.50 -4.36 47.37
CA SER A 102 15.87 -5.66 47.65
C SER A 102 15.48 -5.79 49.12
N ASN A 103 14.33 -6.41 49.45
CA ASN A 103 14.30 -7.36 50.55
C ASN A 103 13.11 -8.35 50.55
N THR A 104 13.47 -9.63 50.74
CA THR A 104 12.83 -10.73 51.48
C THR A 104 11.30 -10.87 51.64
N LYS A 105 10.80 -11.99 51.10
CA LYS A 105 10.33 -13.20 51.82
C LYS A 105 9.36 -12.99 53.01
N ARG A 106 8.08 -13.29 52.80
CA ARG A 106 7.22 -13.96 53.80
C ARG A 106 5.99 -14.61 53.17
N ALA A 107 5.65 -15.78 53.70
CA ALA A 107 4.56 -16.65 53.32
C ALA A 107 3.27 -16.34 54.10
N ALA A 108 2.18 -16.91 53.58
CA ALA A 108 0.90 -17.29 54.22
C ALA A 108 -0.34 -16.39 53.99
N THR A 109 -1.30 -17.01 53.27
CA THR A 109 -2.77 -17.04 53.45
C THR A 109 -3.60 -15.76 53.31
N SER A 110 -4.44 -15.69 52.27
CA SER A 110 -5.90 -15.85 52.35
C SER A 110 -6.58 -15.42 51.04
N GLU A 111 -7.59 -16.19 50.62
CA GLU A 111 -8.47 -15.97 49.49
C GLU A 111 -9.21 -14.62 49.57
N THR A 112 -9.36 -13.93 48.44
CA THR A 112 -10.59 -13.23 48.00
C THR A 112 -10.39 -12.73 46.57
N ASP A 113 -11.34 -13.08 45.69
CA ASP A 113 -11.61 -12.46 44.40
C ASP A 113 -11.58 -10.92 44.47
N THR A 114 -11.03 -10.27 43.44
CA THR A 114 -11.63 -9.13 42.70
C THR A 114 -10.66 -8.64 41.62
N THR A 115 -11.09 -8.83 40.36
CA THR A 115 -10.93 -7.97 39.17
C THR A 115 -10.07 -6.70 39.30
N GLY A 116 -8.98 -6.61 38.54
CA GLY A 116 -8.18 -5.37 38.46
C GLY A 116 -7.03 -5.42 37.47
N SER A 117 -7.34 -5.11 36.21
CA SER A 117 -6.42 -4.90 35.09
C SER A 117 -5.32 -3.87 35.38
N GLY A 118 -4.06 -4.21 35.07
CA GLY A 118 -3.00 -3.23 34.84
C GLY A 118 -1.60 -3.62 35.29
N SER A 119 -0.80 -4.19 34.38
CA SER A 119 0.67 -4.02 34.38
C SER A 119 1.19 -4.30 32.96
N ASP A 120 1.84 -3.32 32.32
CA ASP A 120 3.30 -3.13 32.35
C ASP A 120 4.02 -4.08 31.39
N THR A 121 4.37 -3.59 30.21
CA THR A 121 5.53 -4.09 29.47
C THR A 121 6.23 -2.95 28.72
N GLY A 122 7.43 -2.62 29.19
CA GLY A 122 8.63 -2.77 28.37
C GLY A 122 8.91 -1.72 27.28
N LYS A 123 9.77 -0.76 27.62
CA LYS A 123 10.64 0.01 26.70
C LYS A 123 11.41 -0.91 25.72
N LYS A 124 11.55 -0.49 24.46
CA LYS A 124 12.80 -0.60 23.64
C LYS A 124 12.79 0.40 22.45
N PRO A 125 13.94 0.65 21.80
CA PRO A 125 14.38 2.00 21.42
C PRO A 125 13.99 2.47 20.01
N LYS A 126 13.99 3.80 19.88
CA LYS A 126 14.00 4.56 18.63
C LYS A 126 15.33 4.35 17.90
N LYS A 127 15.26 3.99 16.61
CA LYS A 127 16.14 4.55 15.58
C LYS A 127 15.28 5.05 14.44
N ALA A 128 15.43 6.34 14.19
CA ALA A 128 14.87 7.04 13.05
C ALA A 128 15.70 6.71 11.81
N LYS A 129 15.03 6.43 10.70
CA LYS A 129 15.49 6.89 9.39
C LYS A 129 14.26 7.43 8.68
N LYS A 130 14.26 8.76 8.56
CA LYS A 130 13.30 9.54 7.77
C LYS A 130 13.82 9.44 6.34
N GLU A 131 13.20 8.60 5.53
CA GLU A 131 13.41 8.61 4.08
C GLU A 131 12.10 9.01 3.38
N THR A 132 12.32 9.95 2.48
CA THR A 132 11.45 10.76 1.65
C THR A 132 10.51 9.94 0.77
N MET A 133 9.31 10.48 0.55
CA MET A 133 8.31 9.92 -0.35
C MET A 133 8.74 10.05 -1.81
N ALA A 134 8.86 8.91 -2.48
CA ALA A 134 8.97 8.72 -3.93
C ALA A 134 8.07 7.51 -4.31
N PRO A 135 7.74 7.29 -5.60
CA PRO A 135 6.44 6.77 -6.05
C PRO A 135 6.16 5.30 -5.65
N LYS A 136 4.91 5.05 -5.24
CA LYS A 136 4.40 3.92 -4.45
C LYS A 136 4.02 2.66 -5.25
N GLY A 137 4.93 2.13 -6.06
CA GLY A 137 4.71 0.84 -6.73
C GLY A 137 5.78 -0.18 -6.35
N ALA A 138 7.02 0.09 -6.75
CA ALA A 138 8.10 -0.89 -6.65
C ALA A 138 8.79 -0.97 -5.27
N THR A 139 8.67 0.05 -4.42
CA THR A 139 9.33 0.09 -3.10
C THR A 139 8.59 -0.72 -2.04
N ASP A 140 7.28 -0.91 -2.20
CA ASP A 140 6.45 -1.61 -1.21
C ASP A 140 6.60 -3.14 -1.32
N SER A 141 6.73 -3.70 -2.53
CA SER A 141 6.99 -5.14 -2.71
C SER A 141 8.33 -5.58 -2.11
N LYS A 142 9.41 -4.82 -2.30
CA LYS A 142 10.71 -5.10 -1.66
C LYS A 142 10.62 -5.09 -0.13
N ARG A 143 9.80 -4.18 0.42
CA ARG A 143 9.57 -4.10 1.86
C ARG A 143 8.78 -5.31 2.37
N VAL A 144 7.71 -5.70 1.67
CA VAL A 144 6.92 -6.90 1.98
C VAL A 144 7.80 -8.15 1.97
N GLN A 145 8.58 -8.35 0.91
CA GLN A 145 9.54 -9.46 0.79
C GLN A 145 10.56 -9.46 1.93
N SER A 146 11.09 -8.29 2.30
CA SER A 146 12.02 -8.19 3.44
C SER A 146 11.36 -8.58 4.77
N ILE A 147 10.06 -8.32 4.95
CA ILE A 147 9.35 -8.69 6.17
C ILE A 147 9.15 -10.19 6.23
N ILE A 148 8.85 -10.83 5.11
CA ILE A 148 8.72 -12.28 4.98
C ILE A 148 10.07 -12.95 5.30
N ALA A 149 11.14 -12.55 4.61
CA ALA A 149 12.48 -13.14 4.78
C ALA A 149 13.04 -12.99 6.21
N ASN A 150 12.79 -11.86 6.87
CA ASN A 150 13.31 -11.60 8.22
C ASN A 150 12.47 -12.19 9.35
N ASN A 151 11.28 -12.74 9.06
CA ASN A 151 10.37 -13.19 10.10
C ASN A 151 9.68 -14.51 9.67
N PRO A 152 10.44 -15.62 9.65
CA PRO A 152 9.85 -16.93 9.43
C PRO A 152 8.87 -17.31 10.54
N ALA A 153 7.89 -18.14 10.20
CA ALA A 153 6.97 -18.76 11.13
C ALA A 153 7.72 -19.77 12.00
N LYS A 154 7.27 -19.92 13.25
CA LYS A 154 7.77 -20.98 14.12
C LYS A 154 7.43 -22.36 13.58
N ASN A 155 6.23 -22.50 13.02
CA ASN A 155 5.75 -23.69 12.35
C ASN A 155 5.74 -23.46 10.84
N SER A 156 6.43 -24.31 10.08
CA SER A 156 6.53 -24.19 8.62
C SER A 156 5.17 -24.28 7.92
N ALA A 157 4.22 -25.04 8.46
CA ALA A 157 2.86 -25.15 7.93
C ALA A 157 2.11 -23.80 7.91
N ASN A 158 2.44 -22.90 8.84
CA ASN A 158 1.81 -21.58 8.94
C ASN A 158 2.54 -20.52 8.11
N GLN A 159 3.66 -20.85 7.46
CA GLN A 159 4.49 -19.90 6.73
C GLN A 159 3.74 -19.31 5.54
N GLU A 160 3.09 -20.15 4.74
CA GLU A 160 2.34 -19.73 3.55
C GLU A 160 1.19 -18.80 3.93
N LEU A 161 0.36 -19.22 4.89
CA LEU A 161 -0.71 -18.39 5.43
C LEU A 161 -0.20 -17.03 5.93
N ALA A 162 0.94 -17.01 6.62
CA ALA A 162 1.52 -15.77 7.09
C ALA A 162 2.02 -14.87 5.95
N ASN A 163 2.62 -15.44 4.91
CA ASN A 163 3.14 -14.71 3.75
C ASN A 163 2.00 -14.02 3.00
N GLU A 164 0.94 -14.75 2.69
CA GLU A 164 -0.26 -14.24 2.02
C GLU A 164 -0.86 -13.03 2.76
N PHE A 165 -0.96 -13.09 4.09
CA PHE A 165 -1.44 -11.96 4.88
C PHE A 165 -0.46 -10.77 4.94
N VAL A 166 0.85 -11.01 4.83
CA VAL A 166 1.85 -9.94 4.72
C VAL A 166 1.77 -9.25 3.36
N GLU A 167 1.56 -10.00 2.30
CA GLU A 167 1.40 -9.49 0.93
C GLU A 167 0.13 -8.66 0.79
N LEU A 168 -1.03 -9.23 1.13
CA LEU A 168 -2.30 -8.50 1.12
C LEU A 168 -2.23 -7.27 2.02
N GLY A 169 -1.63 -7.39 3.20
CA GLY A 169 -1.44 -6.28 4.11
C GLY A 169 -0.58 -5.16 3.50
N GLY A 170 0.46 -5.52 2.74
CA GLY A 170 1.29 -4.59 1.99
C GLY A 170 0.51 -3.82 0.93
N LEU A 171 -0.31 -4.53 0.15
CA LEU A 171 -1.16 -3.92 -0.88
C LEU A 171 -2.20 -2.97 -0.28
N GLU A 172 -2.92 -3.40 0.76
CA GLU A 172 -3.91 -2.57 1.44
C GLU A 172 -3.26 -1.30 2.03
N LEU A 173 -2.02 -1.39 2.53
CA LEU A 173 -1.26 -0.22 2.98
C LEU A 173 -0.89 0.72 1.82
N ALA A 174 -0.46 0.18 0.69
CA ALA A 174 -0.09 0.95 -0.51
C ALA A 174 -1.31 1.74 -1.06
N GLN A 175 -2.47 1.09 -1.09
CA GLN A 175 -3.77 1.67 -1.48
C GLN A 175 -4.34 2.67 -0.46
N GLY A 176 -3.66 2.91 0.67
CA GLY A 176 -4.12 3.84 1.71
C GLY A 176 -5.15 3.27 2.68
N GLN A 177 -5.53 2.00 2.54
CA GLN A 177 -6.40 1.25 3.48
C GLN A 177 -5.65 0.85 4.75
N THR A 178 -5.06 1.85 5.43
CA THR A 178 -4.09 1.67 6.52
C THR A 178 -4.57 0.77 7.65
N GLN A 179 -5.81 0.90 8.10
CA GLN A 179 -6.35 0.10 9.19
C GLN A 179 -6.48 -1.38 8.82
N LYS A 180 -6.94 -1.68 7.59
CA LYS A 180 -7.07 -3.05 7.11
C LYS A 180 -5.69 -3.69 6.96
N GLY A 181 -4.76 -2.99 6.31
CA GLY A 181 -3.40 -3.49 6.12
C GLY A 181 -2.68 -3.77 7.45
N ILE A 182 -2.79 -2.87 8.44
CA ILE A 182 -2.25 -3.11 9.79
C ILE A 182 -2.90 -4.33 10.45
N SER A 183 -4.20 -4.51 10.28
CA SER A 183 -4.92 -5.69 10.79
C SER A 183 -4.38 -6.97 10.16
N ARG A 184 -4.21 -7.00 8.82
CA ARG A 184 -3.62 -8.15 8.10
C ARG A 184 -2.21 -8.48 8.57
N MET A 185 -1.33 -7.48 8.71
CA MET A 185 0.01 -7.68 9.24
C MET A 185 0.01 -8.21 10.68
N THR A 186 -0.98 -7.78 11.48
CA THR A 186 -1.16 -8.29 12.85
C THR A 186 -1.56 -9.76 12.82
N VAL A 187 -2.51 -10.15 11.97
CA VAL A 187 -2.90 -11.57 11.80
C VAL A 187 -1.70 -12.40 11.36
N ALA A 188 -0.96 -11.99 10.32
CA ALA A 188 0.25 -12.70 9.88
C ALA A 188 1.26 -12.90 11.01
N LYS A 189 1.41 -11.91 11.91
CA LYS A 189 2.26 -12.06 13.08
C LYS A 189 1.76 -13.14 14.05
N GLN A 190 0.45 -13.29 14.22
CA GLN A 190 -0.09 -14.32 15.10
C GLN A 190 0.05 -15.72 14.49
N LEU A 191 -0.24 -15.86 13.20
CA LEU A 191 -0.05 -17.12 12.47
C LEU A 191 1.39 -17.63 12.59
N ARG A 192 2.38 -16.72 12.45
CA ARG A 192 3.80 -17.06 12.64
C ARG A 192 4.18 -17.48 14.05
N ASN A 193 3.51 -16.91 15.05
CA ASN A 193 3.83 -17.17 16.46
C ASN A 193 3.08 -18.37 17.03
N ALA A 194 2.06 -18.87 16.32
CA ALA A 194 1.33 -20.08 16.68
C ALA A 194 2.29 -21.28 16.61
N ASP A 195 2.30 -22.09 17.66
CA ASP A 195 3.15 -23.27 17.75
C ASP A 195 2.51 -24.46 16.99
N GLU A 196 1.18 -24.50 16.94
CA GLU A 196 0.40 -25.52 16.24
C GLU A 196 0.09 -25.16 14.78
N PRO A 197 -0.03 -26.16 13.89
CA PRO A 197 -0.46 -25.95 12.51
C PRO A 197 -1.92 -25.51 12.48
N ILE A 198 -2.22 -24.51 11.65
CA ILE A 198 -3.57 -23.94 11.52
C ILE A 198 -4.24 -24.57 10.32
N GLU A 199 -5.20 -25.46 10.57
CA GLU A 199 -5.90 -26.23 9.53
C GLU A 199 -7.30 -25.68 9.23
N SER A 200 -7.77 -24.71 10.02
CA SER A 200 -9.05 -24.05 9.78
C SER A 200 -9.08 -22.63 10.32
N GLY A 201 -9.92 -21.79 9.71
CA GLY A 201 -10.23 -20.45 10.19
C GLY A 201 -10.87 -20.48 11.59
N ALA A 202 -11.63 -21.52 11.92
CA ALA A 202 -12.20 -21.70 13.26
C ALA A 202 -11.11 -21.80 14.33
N GLN A 203 -10.08 -22.63 14.11
CA GLN A 203 -8.91 -22.74 14.97
C GLN A 203 -8.14 -21.41 15.03
N ALA A 204 -7.99 -20.72 13.89
CA ALA A 204 -7.32 -19.44 13.85
C ALA A 204 -8.00 -18.35 14.70
N ARG A 205 -9.33 -18.42 14.92
CA ARG A 205 -10.06 -17.44 15.77
C ARG A 205 -9.67 -17.50 17.24
N GLU A 206 -9.09 -18.61 17.69
CA GLU A 206 -8.60 -18.72 19.07
C GLU A 206 -7.35 -17.86 19.28
N LEU A 207 -6.64 -17.51 18.19
CA LEU A 207 -5.47 -16.65 18.25
C LEU A 207 -5.84 -15.19 18.56
N PRO A 208 -5.02 -14.50 19.36
CA PRO A 208 -5.32 -13.15 19.80
C PRO A 208 -5.34 -12.18 18.61
N ARG A 209 -6.43 -11.43 18.45
CA ARG A 209 -6.65 -10.43 17.38
C ARG A 209 -6.94 -11.03 16.00
N VAL A 210 -7.23 -12.32 15.91
CA VAL A 210 -7.79 -12.92 14.69
C VAL A 210 -9.32 -12.87 14.78
N GLY A 211 -9.92 -12.00 13.96
CA GLY A 211 -11.37 -11.82 13.91
C GLY A 211 -12.08 -12.75 12.91
N PRO A 212 -13.42 -12.78 12.90
CA PRO A 212 -14.20 -13.62 11.97
C PRO A 212 -13.85 -13.39 10.49
N SER A 213 -13.59 -12.13 10.10
CA SER A 213 -13.18 -11.80 8.73
C SER A 213 -11.79 -12.33 8.37
N ALA A 214 -10.86 -12.37 9.34
CA ALA A 214 -9.54 -12.94 9.10
C ALA A 214 -9.61 -14.47 9.01
N ALA A 215 -10.41 -15.10 9.88
CA ALA A 215 -10.67 -16.53 9.86
C ALA A 215 -11.27 -17.00 8.53
N ALA A 216 -12.28 -16.29 8.00
CA ALA A 216 -12.87 -16.61 6.72
C ALA A 216 -11.84 -16.58 5.57
N LYS A 217 -10.92 -15.61 5.60
CA LYS A 217 -9.81 -15.55 4.61
C LYS A 217 -8.79 -16.67 4.80
N ILE A 218 -8.57 -17.15 6.01
CA ILE A 218 -7.71 -18.32 6.26
C ILE A 218 -8.35 -19.56 5.65
N ASP A 219 -9.66 -19.77 5.87
CA ASP A 219 -10.41 -20.86 5.23
C ASP A 219 -10.37 -20.78 3.70
N GLU A 220 -10.37 -19.57 3.15
CA GLU A 220 -10.24 -19.31 1.71
C GLU A 220 -8.87 -19.75 1.18
N ILE A 221 -7.78 -19.29 1.82
CA ILE A 221 -6.41 -19.68 1.43
C ILE A 221 -6.22 -21.19 1.56
N LEU A 222 -6.72 -21.81 2.62
CA LEU A 222 -6.61 -23.26 2.81
C LEU A 222 -7.39 -24.08 1.76
N LYS A 223 -8.43 -23.51 1.15
CA LYS A 223 -9.22 -24.16 0.09
C LYS A 223 -8.70 -23.89 -1.32
N GLN A 224 -8.27 -22.66 -1.58
CA GLN A 224 -7.93 -22.15 -2.92
C GLN A 224 -6.41 -22.04 -3.14
N GLY A 225 -5.61 -22.12 -2.07
CA GLY A 225 -4.15 -21.92 -2.09
C GLY A 225 -3.73 -20.45 -1.99
N LYS A 226 -4.59 -19.50 -2.36
CA LYS A 226 -4.34 -18.05 -2.33
C LYS A 226 -5.59 -17.27 -1.93
N MET A 227 -5.44 -16.00 -1.53
CA MET A 227 -6.59 -15.10 -1.34
C MET A 227 -7.10 -14.55 -2.68
N ALA A 228 -8.40 -14.62 -2.93
CA ALA A 228 -9.03 -14.08 -4.14
C ALA A 228 -8.74 -12.58 -4.34
N ALA A 229 -8.67 -11.82 -3.24
CA ALA A 229 -8.34 -10.40 -3.28
C ALA A 229 -6.89 -10.08 -3.71
N LEU A 230 -5.97 -11.06 -3.61
CA LEU A 230 -4.61 -10.92 -4.17
C LEU A 230 -4.64 -11.23 -5.67
N GLN A 231 -5.40 -12.26 -6.05
CA GLN A 231 -5.55 -12.68 -7.44
C GLN A 231 -6.20 -11.60 -8.30
N GLU A 232 -7.31 -11.00 -7.83
CA GLU A 232 -7.97 -9.87 -8.52
C GLU A 232 -7.02 -8.69 -8.76
N TYR A 233 -6.09 -8.43 -7.82
CA TYR A 233 -5.11 -7.35 -7.97
C TYR A 233 -3.97 -7.71 -8.93
N GLU A 234 -3.56 -8.97 -8.98
CA GLU A 234 -2.60 -9.45 -10.00
C GLU A 234 -3.21 -9.32 -11.40
N ASP A 235 -4.46 -9.74 -11.57
CA ASP A 235 -5.20 -9.65 -12.84
C ASP A 235 -5.37 -8.18 -13.28
N GLU A 236 -5.78 -7.27 -12.39
CA GLU A 236 -5.92 -5.83 -12.68
C GLU A 236 -4.58 -5.18 -13.12
N GLN A 237 -3.45 -5.61 -12.57
CA GLN A 237 -2.13 -5.08 -12.95
C GLN A 237 -1.59 -5.66 -14.26
N GLU A 238 -2.02 -6.86 -14.65
CA GLU A 238 -1.75 -7.42 -15.98
C GLU A 238 -2.52 -6.66 -17.06
N GLU A 239 -3.80 -6.34 -16.81
CA GLU A 239 -4.62 -5.56 -17.75
C GLU A 239 -4.09 -4.12 -17.97
N GLU A 240 -3.56 -3.44 -16.94
CA GLU A 240 -2.91 -2.14 -17.11
C GLU A 240 -1.60 -2.21 -17.93
N ARG A 241 -0.85 -3.31 -17.81
CA ARG A 241 0.39 -3.52 -18.59
C ARG A 241 0.11 -3.74 -20.06
N ASP A 242 -0.92 -4.51 -20.39
CA ASP A 242 -1.32 -4.77 -21.77
C ASP A 242 -1.95 -3.53 -22.43
N SER A 243 -2.59 -2.65 -21.63
CA SER A 243 -3.12 -1.37 -22.11
C SER A 243 -2.02 -0.34 -22.43
N ALA A 244 -0.93 -0.31 -21.66
CA ALA A 244 0.18 0.63 -21.86
C ALA A 244 1.16 0.25 -22.99
N GLY A 245 1.02 -0.94 -23.60
CA GLY A 245 1.95 -1.49 -24.60
C GLY A 245 1.67 -1.15 -26.08
N SER A 246 0.55 -0.52 -26.43
CA SER A 246 0.13 -0.35 -27.85
C SER A 246 0.44 1.02 -28.49
N GLY A 247 1.25 1.86 -27.85
CA GLY A 247 1.34 3.29 -28.19
C GLY A 247 2.63 3.81 -28.83
N ALA A 248 3.61 2.98 -29.20
CA ALA A 248 4.87 3.51 -29.78
C ALA A 248 5.61 2.49 -30.67
N GLU A 249 5.16 2.35 -31.92
CA GLU A 249 6.04 1.95 -33.00
C GLU A 249 5.85 2.86 -34.22
N ASN A 250 7.00 3.35 -34.68
CA ASN A 250 7.21 4.52 -35.50
C ASN A 250 6.84 4.25 -36.97
N PRO A 251 6.06 5.11 -37.65
CA PRO A 251 5.88 5.00 -39.09
C PRO A 251 6.89 5.90 -39.81
N ASP A 252 8.19 5.64 -39.74
CA ASP A 252 9.14 6.26 -40.68
C ASP A 252 10.53 5.61 -40.67
N LEU A 253 10.70 4.49 -41.37
CA LEU A 253 11.96 4.20 -42.04
C LEU A 253 11.64 3.47 -43.34
N SER A 254 11.52 4.29 -44.38
CA SER A 254 11.69 3.85 -45.77
C SER A 254 13.13 3.35 -45.91
N ILE A 255 13.31 2.03 -45.88
CA ILE A 255 14.55 1.41 -46.35
C ILE A 255 14.23 0.81 -47.71
N GLU A 256 14.90 1.39 -48.70
CA GLU A 256 14.76 1.08 -50.10
C GLU A 256 15.24 -0.34 -50.37
N SER A 257 14.52 -0.96 -51.29
CA SER A 257 14.77 -2.24 -51.92
C SER A 257 16.03 -2.20 -52.79
N GLU A 258 17.03 -3.01 -52.48
CA GLU A 258 18.06 -3.49 -53.42
C GLU A 258 18.40 -4.94 -52.98
N ASP A 259 17.79 -5.94 -53.60
CA ASP A 259 18.41 -6.76 -54.66
C ASP A 259 19.74 -7.39 -54.23
N ALA A 260 19.69 -8.58 -53.64
CA ALA A 260 20.79 -9.54 -53.68
C ALA A 260 20.24 -10.96 -53.51
N THR A 261 20.62 -11.79 -54.48
CA THR A 261 20.18 -13.15 -54.77
C THR A 261 20.58 -14.20 -53.73
N PRO A 262 19.91 -15.37 -53.72
CA PRO A 262 20.19 -16.50 -52.84
C PRO A 262 21.27 -17.41 -53.45
N GLU A 263 22.36 -17.64 -52.73
CA GLU A 263 23.28 -18.75 -53.01
C GLU A 263 23.68 -19.42 -51.70
N ASP A 264 23.25 -20.67 -51.58
CA ASP A 264 23.97 -21.81 -51.01
C ASP A 264 24.92 -21.54 -49.84
N ASN A 265 24.49 -21.95 -48.65
CA ASN A 265 25.39 -22.74 -47.81
C ASN A 265 24.56 -23.70 -46.96
N GLU A 266 24.44 -24.92 -47.50
CA GLU A 266 24.28 -26.14 -46.72
C GLU A 266 25.49 -26.21 -45.78
N ASP A 267 25.28 -26.08 -44.47
CA ASP A 267 26.23 -26.62 -43.51
C ASP A 267 25.47 -27.27 -42.37
N GLU A 268 25.48 -28.58 -42.45
CA GLU A 268 25.05 -29.55 -41.45
C GLU A 268 25.82 -29.28 -40.16
N HIS A 269 25.11 -29.09 -39.05
CA HIS A 269 25.64 -29.52 -37.76
C HIS A 269 24.50 -29.97 -36.86
N ASP A 270 24.16 -31.25 -37.05
CA ASP A 270 23.78 -32.14 -35.95
C ASP A 270 24.84 -32.04 -34.85
N GLU A 271 24.44 -31.56 -33.67
CA GLU A 271 25.00 -32.07 -32.42
C GLU A 271 23.84 -32.26 -31.42
N GLU A 272 23.40 -33.52 -31.37
CA GLU A 272 22.69 -34.12 -30.24
C GLU A 272 23.43 -33.76 -28.95
N MET A 273 22.84 -32.90 -28.12
CA MET A 273 23.33 -32.68 -26.77
C MET A 273 22.56 -33.60 -25.84
N GLU A 274 22.98 -34.87 -25.82
CA GLU A 274 22.71 -35.83 -24.75
C GLU A 274 23.25 -35.24 -23.44
N TRP A 275 22.35 -34.84 -22.54
CA TRP A 275 22.72 -34.66 -21.14
C TRP A 275 22.46 -35.98 -20.44
N GLU A 276 23.56 -36.71 -20.26
CA GLU A 276 23.63 -37.91 -19.46
C GLU A 276 23.18 -37.63 -18.03
N ASP A 277 22.55 -38.67 -17.50
CA ASP A 277 22.11 -38.88 -16.14
C ASP A 277 23.34 -39.21 -15.29
N ASP A 278 23.77 -38.27 -14.45
CA ASP A 278 24.78 -38.53 -13.43
C ASP A 278 24.29 -38.13 -12.05
N GLY A 279 24.21 -39.14 -11.17
CA GLY A 279 24.42 -38.89 -9.74
C GLY A 279 23.45 -39.56 -8.78
N GLU A 280 23.35 -40.88 -8.88
CA GLU A 280 23.54 -41.79 -7.76
C GLU A 280 24.28 -41.16 -6.56
N ASN A 281 23.66 -41.13 -5.37
CA ASN A 281 24.24 -41.52 -4.07
C ASN A 281 23.45 -40.93 -2.89
N GLY A 282 23.01 -41.80 -1.98
CA GLY A 282 22.58 -41.37 -0.65
C GLY A 282 21.69 -42.35 0.10
N ASP A 283 22.02 -43.65 0.07
CA ASP A 283 21.72 -44.56 1.17
C ASP A 283 22.37 -44.02 2.46
N ASP A 284 21.57 -43.85 3.50
CA ASP A 284 21.95 -43.92 4.92
C ASP A 284 20.64 -44.34 5.63
N GLU A 285 20.40 -45.66 5.76
CA GLU A 285 20.66 -46.45 6.98
C GLU A 285 20.13 -45.73 8.23
N GLU A 286 18.96 -46.16 8.74
CA GLU A 286 18.87 -47.14 9.82
C GLU A 286 19.69 -46.74 11.05
N ASP A 287 19.00 -46.41 12.14
CA ASP A 287 19.27 -46.89 13.49
C ASP A 287 18.30 -46.17 14.46
N GLU A 288 17.41 -46.94 15.11
CA GLU A 288 17.50 -47.29 16.54
C GLU A 288 17.11 -46.10 17.45
N GLU A 289 16.41 -46.21 18.56
CA GLU A 289 15.82 -47.28 19.36
C GLU A 289 15.09 -46.55 20.51
N ILE A 290 14.05 -47.19 21.06
CA ILE A 290 13.48 -47.01 22.42
C ILE A 290 12.53 -45.83 22.68
#